data_AF-A0A9K3DLX9-F1
#
_entry.id   AF-A0A9K3DLX9-F1
#
_cell.length_a   1.000
_cell.length_b   1.000
_cell.length_c   1.000
_cell.angle_alpha   90.00
_cell.angle_beta   90.00
_cell.angle_gamma   90.00
#
_symmetry.space_group_name_H-M   'P 1'
#
loop_
_entity.id
_entity.type
_entity.pdbx_description
1 polymer ?
#
loop_
_entity_poly.entity_id
_entity_poly.type
_entity_poly.pdbx_seq_one_letter_code
_entity_poly.pdbx_strand_id
1 'polypeptide(L)'
;MASNEWLCFNAFPFTLGLRFPFPDFITDFFRITKLSFSQTMPILWRVLLVLDRIKNARIPELSVHDLPLAYQLRAHGSCRFLFYSTSNDPLILRATRNEEEWKSKFFFVKRSSIPGGADYLVKWLRKGRI
;
A
#
# COMPACT_ATOMS: atom_id res chain seq x y z
N MET A 1 4.30 16.14 3.16
CA MET A 1 4.21 16.63 4.55
C MET A 1 5.00 15.65 5.41
N ALA A 2 5.86 16.09 6.32
CA ALA A 2 6.61 15.21 7.22
C ALA A 2 6.20 15.54 8.66
N SER A 3 5.80 14.54 9.44
CA SER A 3 5.39 14.73 10.84
C SER A 3 5.90 13.59 11.70
N ASN A 4 6.55 13.95 12.80
CA ASN A 4 7.02 13.04 13.84
C ASN A 4 5.90 12.67 14.83
N GLU A 5 4.76 13.34 14.77
CA GLU A 5 3.63 13.12 15.69
C GLU A 5 2.46 12.43 15.00
N TRP A 6 2.20 12.77 13.74
CA TRP A 6 1.00 12.34 13.03
C TRP A 6 1.33 11.45 11.84
N LEU A 7 0.50 10.43 11.63
CA LEU A 7 0.50 9.58 10.44
C LEU A 7 -0.79 9.82 9.65
N CYS A 8 -0.67 9.91 8.33
CA CYS A 8 -1.81 10.14 7.44
C CYS A 8 -2.27 8.80 6.83
N PHE A 9 -3.55 8.48 7.02
CA PHE A 9 -4.20 7.32 6.40
C PHE A 9 -5.20 7.79 5.36
N ASN A 10 -5.14 7.19 4.16
CA ASN A 10 -6.28 7.25 3.24
C ASN A 10 -7.39 6.33 3.75
N ALA A 11 -8.65 6.73 3.58
CA ALA A 11 -9.81 5.93 3.99
C ALA A 11 -10.00 4.68 3.11
N PHE A 12 -9.50 4.71 1.88
CA PHE A 12 -9.70 3.66 0.88
C PHE A 12 -9.39 2.22 1.36
N PRO A 13 -8.22 1.88 1.95
CA PRO A 13 -7.97 0.53 2.48
C PRO A 13 -9.07 0.03 3.42
N PHE A 14 -9.61 0.90 4.28
CA PHE A 14 -10.68 0.55 5.22
C PHE A 14 -12.02 0.28 4.51
N THR A 15 -12.29 0.93 3.37
CA THR A 15 -13.45 0.61 2.52
C THR A 15 -13.35 -0.76 1.86
N LEU A 16 -12.15 -1.33 1.75
CA LEU A 16 -11.94 -2.71 1.30
C LEU A 16 -12.11 -3.75 2.42
N GLY A 17 -12.39 -3.31 3.65
CA GLY A 17 -12.51 -4.15 4.84
C GLY A 17 -11.20 -4.41 5.58
N LEU A 18 -10.10 -3.75 5.21
CA LEU A 18 -8.87 -3.79 6.02
C LEU A 18 -9.09 -3.08 7.34
N ARG A 19 -8.45 -3.59 8.39
CA ARG A 19 -8.39 -2.97 9.72
C ARG A 19 -6.93 -2.70 10.07
N PHE A 20 -6.71 -1.70 10.91
CA PHE A 20 -5.40 -1.46 11.49
C PHE A 20 -5.31 -2.21 12.83
N PRO A 21 -4.18 -2.89 13.16
CA PRO A 21 -2.97 -3.06 12.36
C PRO A 21 -3.23 -3.86 11.07
N PHE A 22 -2.57 -3.47 9.99
CA PHE A 22 -2.72 -4.15 8.70
C PHE A 22 -2.07 -5.54 8.74
N PRO A 23 -2.54 -6.50 7.91
CA PRO A 23 -1.93 -7.83 7.79
C PRO A 23 -0.42 -7.78 7.55
N ASP A 24 0.31 -8.78 8.04
CA ASP A 24 1.78 -8.81 8.01
C ASP A 24 2.34 -8.66 6.61
N PHE A 25 1.73 -9.29 5.60
CA PHE A 25 2.15 -9.14 4.20
C PHE A 25 2.09 -7.68 3.72
N ILE A 26 1.04 -6.96 4.11
CA ILE A 26 0.87 -5.54 3.77
C ILE A 26 1.86 -4.68 4.56
N THR A 27 2.02 -4.95 5.85
CA THR A 27 2.96 -4.25 6.72
C THR A 27 4.40 -4.40 6.21
N ASP A 28 4.79 -5.62 5.81
CA ASP A 28 6.09 -5.93 5.22
C ASP A 28 6.32 -5.17 3.92
N PHE A 29 5.30 -5.06 3.06
CA PHE A 29 5.38 -4.27 1.83
C PHE A 29 5.76 -2.81 2.12
N PHE A 30 5.08 -2.15 3.07
CA PHE A 30 5.38 -0.77 3.42
C PHE A 30 6.73 -0.63 4.12
N ARG A 31 7.13 -1.63 4.92
CA ARG A 31 8.45 -1.67 5.56
C ARG A 31 9.59 -1.79 4.53
N ILE A 32 9.43 -2.61 3.49
CA ILE A 32 10.43 -2.86 2.45
C ILE A 32 10.50 -1.69 1.47
N THR A 33 9.36 -1.29 0.91
CA THR A 33 9.31 -0.24 -0.12
C THR A 33 9.53 1.16 0.40
N LYS A 34 9.45 1.34 1.72
CA LYS A 34 9.53 2.65 2.38
C LYS A 34 8.50 3.63 1.82
N LEU A 35 7.31 3.15 1.46
CA LEU A 35 6.18 3.98 1.11
C LEU A 35 5.39 4.41 2.35
N SER A 36 4.81 5.61 2.31
CA SER A 36 3.74 5.97 3.25
C SER A 36 2.39 5.44 2.75
N PHE A 37 1.49 5.07 3.67
CA PHE A 37 0.11 4.69 3.36
C PHE A 37 -0.64 5.76 2.55
N SER A 38 -0.28 7.04 2.74
CA SER A 38 -0.86 8.16 2.01
C SER A 38 -0.49 8.19 0.52
N GLN A 39 0.59 7.51 0.13
CA GLN A 39 1.16 7.55 -1.22
C GLN A 39 0.62 6.47 -2.16
N THR A 40 -0.16 5.53 -1.64
CA THR A 40 -0.56 4.33 -2.39
C THR A 40 -1.91 4.50 -3.05
N MET A 41 -1.94 4.25 -4.36
CA MET A 41 -3.16 4.30 -5.15
C MET A 41 -4.07 3.09 -4.91
N PRO A 42 -5.37 3.19 -5.21
CA PRO A 42 -6.35 2.12 -4.98
C PRO A 42 -5.95 0.74 -5.53
N ILE A 43 -5.39 0.69 -6.75
CA ILE A 43 -4.92 -0.55 -7.36
C ILE A 43 -3.88 -1.26 -6.51
N LEU A 44 -2.96 -0.52 -5.88
CA LEU A 44 -1.92 -1.07 -5.03
C LEU A 44 -2.53 -1.75 -3.80
N TRP A 45 -3.47 -1.07 -3.13
CA TRP A 45 -4.21 -1.64 -2.00
C TRP A 45 -4.99 -2.91 -2.36
N ARG A 46 -5.67 -2.91 -3.52
CA ARG A 46 -6.41 -4.09 -3.99
C ARG A 46 -5.50 -5.27 -4.25
N VAL A 47 -4.36 -5.03 -4.90
CA VAL A 47 -3.36 -6.07 -5.17
C VAL A 47 -2.84 -6.67 -3.86
N LEU A 48 -2.40 -5.83 -2.92
CA LEU A 48 -1.91 -6.28 -1.62
C LEU A 48 -2.95 -7.10 -0.84
N LEU A 49 -4.21 -6.66 -0.82
CA LEU A 49 -5.28 -7.37 -0.14
C LEU A 49 -5.55 -8.75 -0.75
N VAL A 50 -5.59 -8.86 -2.08
CA VAL A 50 -5.83 -10.15 -2.75
C VAL A 50 -4.65 -11.09 -2.55
N LEU A 51 -3.42 -10.59 -2.63
CA LEU A 51 -2.23 -11.41 -2.39
C LEU A 51 -2.14 -11.90 -0.94
N ASP A 52 -2.47 -11.05 0.04
CA ASP A 52 -2.59 -11.46 1.44
C ASP A 52 -3.62 -12.59 1.62
N ARG A 53 -4.78 -12.49 0.96
CA ARG A 53 -5.79 -13.56 0.97
C ARG A 53 -5.30 -14.84 0.30
N ILE A 54 -4.61 -14.75 -0.83
CA ILE A 54 -4.04 -15.92 -1.53
C ILE A 54 -2.97 -16.59 -0.66
N LYS A 55 -2.10 -15.80 -0.04
CA LYS A 55 -1.08 -16.29 0.90
C LYS A 55 -1.72 -17.11 2.00
N ASN A 56 -2.71 -16.53 2.68
CA ASN A 56 -3.37 -17.16 3.81
C ASN A 56 -4.23 -18.38 3.44
N ALA A 57 -4.76 -18.43 2.21
CA ALA A 57 -5.64 -19.52 1.78
C ALA A 57 -4.94 -20.68 1.07
N ARG A 58 -3.84 -20.42 0.36
CA ARG A 58 -3.26 -21.39 -0.59
C ARG A 58 -1.74 -21.42 -0.66
N ILE A 59 -1.07 -20.29 -0.48
CA ILE A 59 0.37 -20.16 -0.75
C ILE A 59 1.06 -19.48 0.44
N PRO A 60 1.21 -20.15 1.60
CA PRO A 60 1.77 -19.54 2.81
C PRO A 60 3.19 -19.00 2.63
N GLU A 61 3.95 -19.50 1.68
CA GLU A 61 5.29 -19.08 1.30
C GLU A 61 5.32 -17.76 0.51
N LEU A 62 4.20 -17.32 -0.06
CA LEU A 62 4.12 -16.08 -0.85
C LEU A 62 4.65 -14.90 -0.04
N SER A 63 5.64 -14.20 -0.58
CA SER A 63 6.32 -13.09 0.09
C SER A 63 6.21 -11.80 -0.72
N VAL A 64 6.51 -10.68 -0.07
CA VAL A 64 6.61 -9.37 -0.75
C VAL A 64 7.71 -9.39 -1.81
N HIS A 65 8.74 -10.23 -1.66
CA HIS A 65 9.84 -10.35 -2.63
C HIS A 65 9.42 -11.00 -3.94
N ASP A 66 8.26 -11.67 -3.98
CA ASP A 66 7.71 -12.29 -5.20
C ASP A 66 6.90 -11.30 -6.04
N LEU A 67 6.51 -10.15 -5.46
CA LEU A 67 5.74 -9.11 -6.16
C LEU A 67 6.35 -8.69 -7.51
N PRO A 68 7.68 -8.48 -7.63
CA PRO A 68 8.29 -8.06 -8.90
C PRO A 68 8.12 -9.06 -10.05
N LEU A 69 7.78 -10.32 -9.77
CA LEU A 69 7.52 -11.32 -10.82
C LEU A 69 6.28 -10.96 -11.64
N ALA A 70 5.27 -10.34 -11.02
CA ALA A 70 3.99 -10.04 -11.65
C ALA A 70 3.65 -8.54 -11.69
N TYR A 71 4.26 -7.74 -10.82
CA TYR A 71 3.93 -6.34 -10.66
C TYR A 71 5.17 -5.47 -10.53
N GLN A 72 5.25 -4.43 -11.35
CA GLN A 72 6.21 -3.35 -11.19
C GLN A 72 5.59 -2.19 -10.40
N LEU A 73 6.24 -1.80 -9.31
CA LEU A 73 5.89 -0.59 -8.56
C LEU A 73 6.37 0.64 -9.34
N ARG A 74 5.47 1.55 -9.70
CA ARG A 74 5.81 2.78 -10.42
C ARG A 74 5.22 4.01 -9.73
N ALA A 75 5.94 5.13 -9.85
CA ALA A 75 5.43 6.43 -9.46
C ALA A 75 4.45 6.97 -10.52
N HIS A 76 3.41 7.66 -10.07
CA HIS A 76 2.40 8.29 -10.91
C HIS A 76 2.17 9.75 -10.50
N GLY A 77 2.63 10.67 -11.34
CA GLY A 77 2.71 12.09 -10.99
C GLY A 77 3.63 12.33 -9.79
N SER A 78 3.30 13.29 -8.93
CA SER A 78 4.07 13.60 -7.73
C SER A 78 3.71 12.67 -6.57
N CYS A 79 4.69 11.91 -6.08
CA CYS A 79 4.67 11.16 -4.81
C CYS A 79 3.59 10.07 -4.65
N ARG A 80 2.92 9.63 -5.72
CA ARG A 80 1.93 8.53 -5.68
C ARG A 80 2.49 7.30 -6.35
N PHE A 81 2.12 6.12 -5.87
CA PHE A 81 2.65 4.85 -6.34
C PHE A 81 1.54 3.85 -6.63
N LEU A 82 1.73 3.08 -7.69
CA LEU A 82 0.81 2.04 -8.13
C LEU A 82 1.53 0.83 -8.72
N PHE A 83 0.86 -0.31 -8.76
CA PHE A 83 1.36 -1.49 -9.46
C PHE A 83 0.94 -1.51 -10.92
N TYR A 84 1.91 -1.70 -11.79
CA TYR A 84 1.70 -2.06 -13.19
C TYR A 84 1.96 -3.54 -13.37
N SER A 85 1.07 -4.24 -14.06
CA SER A 85 1.31 -5.64 -14.43
C SER A 85 2.55 -5.74 -15.32
N THR A 86 3.39 -6.76 -15.09
CA THR A 86 4.53 -7.07 -15.96
C THR A 86 4.09 -7.80 -17.24
N SER A 87 2.90 -8.41 -17.22
CA SER A 87 2.23 -9.06 -18.35
C SER A 87 1.00 -8.28 -18.81
N ASN A 88 0.54 -8.55 -20.03
CA ASN A 88 -0.76 -8.06 -20.52
C ASN A 88 -1.95 -8.66 -19.76
N ASP A 89 -1.74 -9.78 -19.06
CA ASP A 89 -2.73 -10.47 -18.24
C ASP A 89 -2.44 -10.27 -16.74
N PRO A 90 -3.04 -9.25 -16.09
CA PRO A 90 -2.80 -9.01 -14.68
C PRO A 90 -3.33 -10.18 -13.84
N LEU A 91 -2.53 -10.62 -12.85
CA LEU A 91 -2.95 -11.67 -11.90
C LEU A 91 -4.29 -11.35 -11.21
N ILE A 92 -4.54 -10.07 -10.98
CA ILE A 92 -5.73 -9.57 -10.29
C ILE A 92 -6.52 -8.70 -11.25
N LEU A 93 -7.59 -9.28 -11.79
CA LEU A 93 -8.52 -8.60 -12.68
C LEU A 93 -9.24 -7.46 -11.96
N ARG A 94 -9.61 -6.42 -12.72
CA ARG A 94 -10.38 -5.25 -12.24
C ARG A 94 -9.72 -4.45 -11.10
N ALA A 95 -8.44 -4.67 -10.82
CA ALA A 95 -7.70 -3.88 -9.83
C ALA A 95 -7.55 -2.39 -10.26
N THR A 96 -7.62 -2.12 -11.57
CA THR A 96 -7.46 -0.81 -12.22
C THR A 96 -8.68 0.12 -12.15
N ARG A 97 -9.78 -0.28 -11.48
CA ARG A 97 -10.94 0.62 -11.34
C ARG A 97 -10.52 1.93 -10.66
N ASN A 98 -10.59 3.02 -11.41
CA ASN A 98 -10.26 4.36 -10.92
C ASN A 98 -11.31 4.81 -9.90
N GLU A 99 -10.83 5.30 -8.76
CA GLU A 99 -11.65 5.85 -7.68
C GLU A 99 -11.26 7.32 -7.52
N GLU A 100 -11.71 8.22 -8.37
CA GLU A 100 -11.13 9.58 -8.50
C GLU A 100 -11.04 10.35 -7.16
N GLU A 101 -11.96 10.08 -6.25
CA GLU A 101 -12.05 10.69 -4.91
C GLU A 101 -11.25 9.96 -3.81
N TRP A 102 -10.52 8.88 -4.10
CA TRP A 102 -9.82 8.10 -3.06
C TRP A 102 -8.88 8.95 -2.19
N LYS A 103 -8.32 10.02 -2.78
CA LYS A 103 -7.38 10.95 -2.16
C LYS A 103 -8.04 12.05 -1.32
N SER A 104 -9.34 12.31 -1.49
CA SER A 104 -10.04 13.35 -0.72
C SER A 104 -10.49 12.87 0.65
N LYS A 105 -10.53 11.54 0.86
CA LYS A 105 -10.96 10.91 2.11
C LYS A 105 -9.74 10.38 2.86
N PHE A 106 -9.26 11.17 3.82
CA PHE A 106 -8.11 10.82 4.66
C PHE A 106 -8.33 11.29 6.10
N PHE A 107 -7.57 10.72 7.02
CA PHE A 107 -7.57 11.12 8.42
C PHE A 107 -6.15 10.99 9.01
N PHE A 108 -5.92 11.71 10.09
CA PHE A 108 -4.65 11.67 10.81
C PHE A 108 -4.80 10.89 12.10
N VAL A 109 -3.77 10.10 12.43
CA VAL A 109 -3.69 9.34 13.67
C VAL A 109 -2.39 9.71 14.37
N LYS A 110 -2.43 9.84 15.70
CA LYS A 110 -1.22 10.04 16.49
C LYS A 110 -0.36 8.79 16.40
N ARG A 111 0.93 8.95 16.13
CA ARG A 111 1.88 7.82 16.11
C ARG A 111 1.93 7.11 17.45
N SER A 112 1.89 7.86 18.55
CA SER A 112 1.86 7.27 19.90
C SER A 112 0.58 6.48 20.21
N SER A 113 -0.48 6.61 19.41
CA SER A 113 -1.74 5.88 19.63
C SER A 113 -1.87 4.60 18.81
N ILE A 114 -0.84 4.19 18.07
CA ILE A 114 -0.87 2.97 17.25
C ILE A 114 0.37 2.10 17.48
N PRO A 115 0.24 0.75 17.45
CA PRO A 115 1.38 -0.17 17.49
C PRO A 115 2.41 0.15 16.39
N GLY A 116 3.69 0.19 16.75
CA GLY A 116 4.79 0.49 15.82
C GLY A 116 4.75 1.91 15.23
N GLY A 117 3.98 2.83 15.81
CA GLY A 117 3.79 4.19 15.30
C GLY A 117 5.08 4.98 15.06
N ALA A 118 6.09 4.75 15.89
CA ALA A 118 7.41 5.36 15.78
C ALA A 118 8.22 4.83 14.59
N ASP A 119 7.99 3.59 14.17
CA ASP A 119 8.76 2.91 13.13
C ASP A 119 8.30 3.29 11.71
N TYR A 120 7.09 3.84 11.58
CA TYR A 120 6.58 4.32 10.31
C TYR A 120 7.33 5.54 9.81
N LEU A 121 7.43 5.68 8.50
CA LEU A 121 8.20 6.74 7.88
C LEU A 121 7.66 8.14 8.18
N VAL A 122 8.58 9.02 8.55
CA VAL A 122 8.32 10.45 8.77
C VAL A 122 8.32 11.22 7.46
N LYS A 123 9.22 10.86 6.53
CA LYS A 123 9.40 11.56 5.25
C LYS A 123 8.85 10.72 4.10
N TRP A 124 8.11 11.39 3.21
CA TRP A 124 7.53 10.77 2.03
C TRP A 124 8.58 10.64 0.93
N LEU A 125 8.50 9.58 0.13
CA LEU A 125 9.31 9.44 -1.08
C LEU A 125 8.84 10.44 -2.13
N ARG A 126 9.75 11.31 -2.61
CA ARG A 126 9.43 12.43 -3.51
C ARG A 126 9.76 12.20 -4.99
N LYS A 127 10.63 11.25 -5.34
CA LYS A 127 11.03 10.93 -6.74
C LYS A 127 11.20 9.41 -6.93
N GLY A 128 10.81 8.92 -8.11
CA GLY A 128 10.63 7.49 -8.40
C GLY A 128 11.73 6.84 -9.25
N ARG A 129 12.51 5.99 -8.61
CA ARG A 129 12.75 4.58 -8.96
C ARG A 129 13.01 3.89 -7.63
N ILE A 130 12.15 2.94 -7.26
CA ILE A 130 12.38 1.98 -6.18
C ILE A 130 12.61 0.65 -6.86
#